data_AF-A0A7Y2KJL3-F1
#
_entry.id   AF-A0A7Y2KJL3-F1
#
_cell.length_a   1.000
_cell.length_b   1.000
_cell.length_c   1.000
_cell.angle_alpha   90.00
_cell.angle_beta   90.00
_cell.angle_gamma   90.00
#
_symmetry.space_group_name_H-M   'P 1'
#
loop_
_entity.id
_entity.type
_entity.pdbx_description
1 polymer ?
#
loop_
_entity_poly.entity_id
_entity_poly.type
_entity_poly.pdbx_seq_one_letter_code
_entity_poly.pdbx_strand_id
1 'polypeptide(L)'
;MKEKAKVLVIDDDTDSLASFATALRRDGFEVHPFADPKEGLSHLASEGGDVVLTDLKMPGVTGLEVVRRVVRENPAVPVVVVTAFGTVESAVEAIRAGASDYLLKPVGIPQLRAAVFKAIKERSKNVELEKKDREIRRLREEKKRKDGVGRIIGDSRKMEEMVQKIHVVAQTRMNVLIMGESGTGKELVARAIHDQSPRWDMSFLPVNCAAIPEGLLETELFGHEKGAFTGAVTARQGMMEIADGGTLFLDEVGEMSLALQVKLLRAIEQKEVIHVGGSEVIRVDVR
;
A
#
# COMPACT_ATOMS: atom_id res chain seq x y z
N MET A 1 -1.58 -20.32 26.01
CA MET A 1 -2.92 -20.41 26.64
C MET A 1 -3.89 -19.73 25.70
N LYS A 2 -5.05 -20.33 25.37
CA LYS A 2 -6.06 -19.61 24.57
C LYS A 2 -6.57 -18.45 25.42
N GLU A 3 -6.41 -17.23 24.92
CA GLU A 3 -6.94 -16.02 25.54
C GLU A 3 -8.46 -16.18 25.72
N LYS A 4 -8.97 -15.87 26.92
CA LYS A 4 -10.41 -15.97 27.19
C LYS A 4 -11.10 -14.81 26.49
N ALA A 5 -12.17 -15.10 25.75
CA ALA A 5 -12.89 -14.03 25.07
C ALA A 5 -13.58 -13.12 26.11
N LYS A 6 -13.41 -11.80 25.95
CA LYS A 6 -13.95 -10.74 26.78
C LYS A 6 -15.38 -10.38 26.37
N VAL A 7 -16.34 -10.63 27.24
CA VAL A 7 -17.76 -10.30 27.05
C VAL A 7 -18.11 -9.14 27.97
N LEU A 8 -18.51 -8.00 27.39
CA LEU A 8 -19.10 -6.92 28.17
C LEU A 8 -20.61 -7.16 28.29
N VAL A 9 -21.16 -7.04 29.49
CA VAL A 9 -22.60 -7.16 29.75
C VAL A 9 -23.08 -5.85 30.32
N ILE A 10 -24.04 -5.20 29.65
CA ILE A 10 -24.57 -3.89 29.99
C ILE A 10 -26.06 -4.02 30.26
N ASP A 11 -26.48 -3.82 31.51
CA ASP A 11 -27.86 -4.05 31.95
C ASP A 11 -28.08 -3.33 33.28
N ASP A 12 -29.14 -2.52 33.42
CA ASP A 12 -29.42 -1.82 34.68
C ASP A 12 -30.01 -2.75 35.76
N ASP A 13 -30.48 -3.94 35.37
CA ASP A 13 -30.91 -4.98 36.29
C ASP A 13 -29.71 -5.79 36.83
N THR A 14 -29.38 -5.57 38.10
CA THR A 14 -28.26 -6.23 38.78
C THR A 14 -28.41 -7.75 38.87
N ASP A 15 -29.65 -8.27 38.91
CA ASP A 15 -29.90 -9.71 38.97
C ASP A 15 -29.58 -10.36 37.61
N SER A 16 -30.00 -9.71 36.51
CA SER A 16 -29.63 -10.10 35.15
C SER A 16 -28.13 -10.07 34.94
N LEU A 17 -27.43 -8.99 35.35
CA LEU A 17 -25.97 -8.90 35.28
C LEU A 17 -25.27 -10.06 35.99
N ALA A 18 -25.64 -10.32 37.25
CA ALA A 18 -25.02 -11.35 38.07
C ALA A 18 -25.26 -12.75 37.49
N SER A 19 -26.48 -13.01 37.00
CA SER A 19 -26.87 -14.27 36.37
C SER A 19 -26.07 -14.53 35.09
N PHE A 20 -26.05 -13.56 34.17
CA PHE A 20 -25.31 -13.68 32.90
C PHE A 20 -23.80 -13.80 33.12
N ALA A 21 -23.24 -12.99 34.01
CA ALA A 21 -21.82 -13.06 34.32
C ALA A 21 -21.43 -14.41 34.92
N THR A 22 -22.23 -14.96 35.84
CA THR A 22 -21.98 -16.27 36.44
C THR A 22 -22.04 -17.38 35.41
N ALA A 23 -23.06 -17.37 34.55
CA ALA A 23 -23.24 -18.38 33.52
C ALA A 23 -22.09 -18.36 32.49
N LEU A 24 -21.75 -17.18 31.96
CA LEU A 24 -20.72 -17.04 30.93
C LEU A 24 -19.30 -17.29 31.48
N ARG A 25 -19.01 -16.90 32.74
CA ARG A 25 -17.72 -17.22 33.38
C ARG A 25 -17.50 -18.73 33.54
N ARG A 26 -18.56 -19.50 33.83
CA ARG A 26 -18.49 -20.98 33.89
C ARG A 26 -18.13 -21.60 32.54
N ASP A 27 -18.46 -20.92 31.44
CA ASP A 27 -18.13 -21.35 30.08
C ASP A 27 -16.74 -20.89 29.62
N GLY A 28 -15.96 -20.28 30.51
CA GLY A 28 -14.58 -19.89 30.26
C GLY A 28 -14.41 -18.50 29.65
N PHE A 29 -15.46 -17.70 29.55
CA PHE A 29 -15.38 -16.30 29.14
C PHE A 29 -14.83 -15.41 30.26
N GLU A 30 -14.14 -14.35 29.87
CA GLU A 30 -13.85 -13.21 30.75
C GLU A 30 -15.03 -12.26 30.66
N VAL A 31 -15.73 -11.99 31.76
CA VAL A 31 -16.99 -11.24 31.73
C VAL A 31 -16.91 -9.99 32.59
N HIS A 32 -17.21 -8.86 31.96
CA HIS A 32 -17.19 -7.52 32.55
C HIS A 32 -18.62 -6.95 32.58
N PRO A 33 -19.31 -6.97 33.74
CA PRO A 33 -20.65 -6.42 33.88
C PRO A 33 -20.63 -4.91 34.17
N PHE A 34 -21.58 -4.18 33.60
CA PHE A 34 -21.76 -2.74 33.78
C PHE A 34 -23.25 -2.43 33.97
N ALA A 35 -23.58 -1.76 35.08
CA ALA A 35 -24.94 -1.28 35.33
C ALA A 35 -25.19 0.08 34.64
N ASP A 36 -24.15 0.86 34.39
CA ASP A 36 -24.21 2.08 33.57
C ASP A 36 -23.68 1.81 32.16
N PRO A 37 -24.50 2.01 31.10
CA PRO A 37 -24.06 1.87 29.71
C PRO A 37 -22.87 2.77 29.33
N LYS A 38 -22.66 3.91 30.00
CA LYS A 38 -21.51 4.78 29.75
C LYS A 38 -20.20 4.13 30.21
N GLU A 39 -20.21 3.45 31.34
CA GLU A 39 -19.04 2.74 31.86
C GLU A 39 -18.66 1.60 30.92
N GLY A 40 -19.64 0.82 30.45
CA GLY A 40 -19.41 -0.27 29.50
C GLY A 40 -18.85 0.21 28.16
N LEU A 41 -19.36 1.33 27.62
CA LEU A 41 -18.81 1.94 26.41
C LEU A 41 -17.39 2.50 26.64
N SER A 42 -17.12 3.13 27.78
CA SER A 42 -15.78 3.63 28.10
C SER A 42 -14.77 2.50 28.22
N HIS A 43 -15.15 1.41 28.89
CA HIS A 43 -14.30 0.22 29.01
C HIS A 43 -14.03 -0.40 27.63
N LEU A 44 -15.04 -0.49 26.76
CA LEU A 44 -14.86 -0.98 25.40
C LEU A 44 -13.82 -0.14 24.64
N ALA A 45 -13.83 1.18 24.81
CA ALA A 45 -12.88 2.07 24.15
C ALA A 45 -11.44 1.98 24.71
N SER A 46 -11.28 1.77 26.03
CA SER A 46 -9.95 1.75 26.67
C SER A 46 -9.32 0.35 26.75
N GLU A 47 -10.11 -0.67 27.08
CA GLU A 47 -9.65 -2.04 27.36
C GLU A 47 -10.12 -3.09 26.35
N GLY A 48 -11.00 -2.68 25.43
CA GLY A 48 -11.51 -3.52 24.37
C GLY A 48 -12.59 -4.51 24.81
N GLY A 49 -13.05 -5.31 23.85
CA GLY A 49 -14.10 -6.30 24.02
C GLY A 49 -14.25 -7.19 22.80
N ASP A 50 -14.72 -8.41 23.01
CA ASP A 50 -14.96 -9.38 21.94
C ASP A 50 -16.45 -9.50 21.58
N VAL A 51 -17.35 -9.28 22.54
CA VAL A 51 -18.81 -9.19 22.34
C VAL A 51 -19.38 -8.21 23.36
N VAL A 52 -20.41 -7.46 22.95
CA VAL A 52 -21.23 -6.65 23.86
C VAL A 52 -22.62 -7.28 23.96
N LEU A 53 -23.07 -7.56 25.18
CA LEU A 53 -24.46 -7.86 25.52
C LEU A 53 -25.07 -6.59 26.12
N THR A 54 -26.23 -6.15 25.63
CA THR A 54 -26.86 -4.91 26.12
C THR A 54 -28.38 -5.06 26.27
N ASP A 55 -28.97 -4.56 27.35
CA ASP A 55 -30.43 -4.37 27.43
C ASP A 55 -30.86 -3.20 26.54
N LEU A 56 -32.03 -3.30 25.92
CA LEU A 56 -32.60 -2.24 25.10
C LEU A 56 -33.04 -1.03 25.93
N LYS A 57 -33.59 -1.29 27.13
CA LYS A 57 -34.21 -0.25 27.96
C LYS A 57 -33.43 -0.08 29.26
N MET A 58 -32.61 0.97 29.31
CA MET A 58 -31.82 1.35 30.48
C MET A 58 -31.96 2.87 30.72
N PRO A 59 -31.82 3.35 31.97
CA PRO A 59 -31.77 4.77 32.28
C PRO A 59 -30.62 5.48 31.55
N GLY A 60 -30.89 6.68 31.05
CA GLY A 60 -29.88 7.50 30.36
C GLY A 60 -29.66 7.06 28.91
N VAL A 61 -28.68 6.19 28.67
CA VAL A 61 -28.31 5.73 27.31
C VAL A 61 -29.06 4.44 27.00
N THR A 62 -29.84 4.45 25.91
CA THR A 62 -30.61 3.27 25.49
C THR A 62 -29.71 2.19 24.88
N GLY A 63 -30.12 0.92 24.93
CA GLY A 63 -29.37 -0.17 24.29
C GLY A 63 -29.22 -0.01 22.79
N LEU A 64 -30.21 0.60 22.13
CA LEU A 64 -30.11 0.89 20.70
C LEU A 64 -29.02 1.94 20.41
N GLU A 65 -28.85 2.91 21.29
CA GLU A 65 -27.77 3.89 21.18
C GLU A 65 -26.40 3.23 21.43
N VAL A 66 -26.32 2.28 22.37
CA VAL A 66 -25.13 1.43 22.55
C VAL A 66 -24.80 0.71 21.24
N VAL A 67 -25.76 0.02 20.61
CA VAL A 67 -25.55 -0.65 19.32
C VAL A 67 -24.99 0.31 18.28
N ARG A 68 -25.62 1.47 18.07
CA ARG A 68 -25.19 2.45 17.06
C ARG A 68 -23.78 2.98 17.31
N ARG A 69 -23.41 3.23 18.58
CA ARG A 69 -22.06 3.70 18.94
C ARG A 69 -21.02 2.61 18.71
N VAL A 70 -21.28 1.39 19.15
CA VAL A 70 -20.36 0.27 18.95
C VAL A 70 -20.16 -0.01 17.46
N VAL A 71 -21.21 -0.04 16.65
CA VAL A 71 -21.10 -0.26 15.20
C VAL A 71 -20.31 0.84 14.50
N ARG A 72 -20.39 2.09 14.99
CA ARG A 72 -19.65 3.23 14.43
C ARG A 72 -18.18 3.24 14.83
N GLU A 73 -17.90 3.00 16.11
CA GLU A 73 -16.57 3.21 16.70
C GLU A 73 -15.75 1.92 16.74
N ASN A 74 -16.42 0.78 16.87
CA ASN A 74 -15.85 -0.56 17.03
C ASN A 74 -16.58 -1.58 16.13
N PRO A 75 -16.63 -1.39 14.79
CA PRO A 75 -17.45 -2.19 13.88
C PRO A 75 -17.13 -3.70 13.89
N ALA A 76 -15.94 -4.08 14.34
CA ALA A 76 -15.54 -5.48 14.48
C ALA A 76 -16.15 -6.17 15.73
N VAL A 77 -16.72 -5.42 16.66
CA VAL A 77 -17.29 -5.95 17.91
C VAL A 77 -18.80 -6.17 17.74
N PRO A 78 -19.28 -7.42 17.69
CA PRO A 78 -20.70 -7.71 17.56
C PRO A 78 -21.44 -7.34 18.85
N VAL A 79 -22.64 -6.81 18.69
CA VAL A 79 -23.55 -6.46 19.79
C VAL A 79 -24.76 -7.39 19.75
N VAL A 80 -25.09 -8.02 20.86
CA VAL A 80 -26.31 -8.82 21.04
C VAL A 80 -27.22 -8.08 22.01
N VAL A 81 -28.45 -7.83 21.59
CA VAL A 81 -29.45 -7.17 22.44
C VAL A 81 -30.20 -8.23 23.25
N VAL A 82 -30.36 -8.02 24.55
CA VAL A 82 -31.08 -8.94 25.45
C VAL A 82 -32.08 -8.14 26.29
N THR A 83 -33.38 -8.22 26.03
CA THR A 83 -34.36 -7.31 26.69
C THR A 83 -35.66 -8.01 27.09
N ALA A 84 -36.29 -7.52 28.17
CA ALA A 84 -37.64 -7.92 28.57
C ALA A 84 -38.75 -7.18 27.81
N PHE A 85 -38.43 -6.08 27.12
CA PHE A 85 -39.41 -5.21 26.47
C PHE A 85 -39.46 -5.39 24.94
N GLY A 86 -39.32 -6.63 24.48
CA GLY A 86 -39.20 -6.88 23.06
C GLY A 86 -40.52 -6.92 22.31
N THR A 87 -40.52 -6.28 21.14
CA THR A 87 -41.56 -6.38 20.11
C THR A 87 -40.90 -6.72 18.77
N VAL A 88 -41.69 -7.10 17.76
CA VAL A 88 -41.15 -7.36 16.42
C VAL A 88 -40.49 -6.10 15.86
N GLU A 89 -41.07 -4.93 16.12
CA GLU A 89 -40.55 -3.64 15.68
C GLU A 89 -39.19 -3.33 16.31
N SER A 90 -39.05 -3.51 17.63
CA SER A 90 -37.79 -3.22 18.32
C SER A 90 -36.68 -4.21 17.96
N ALA A 91 -37.02 -5.47 17.69
CA ALA A 91 -36.07 -6.44 17.15
C ALA A 91 -35.58 -6.03 15.74
N VAL A 92 -36.50 -5.66 14.84
CA VAL A 92 -36.14 -5.17 13.50
C VAL A 92 -35.29 -3.91 13.58
N GLU A 93 -35.60 -2.99 14.48
CA GLU A 93 -34.82 -1.77 14.67
C GLU A 93 -33.40 -2.06 15.18
N ALA A 94 -33.25 -2.96 16.14
CA ALA A 94 -31.95 -3.37 16.66
C ALA A 94 -31.07 -3.99 15.56
N ILE A 95 -31.62 -4.90 14.76
CA ILE A 95 -30.89 -5.52 13.64
C ILE A 95 -30.52 -4.47 12.59
N ARG A 96 -31.43 -3.55 12.25
CA ARG A 96 -31.14 -2.44 11.31
C ARG A 96 -30.06 -1.50 11.82
N ALA A 97 -29.97 -1.31 13.14
CA ALA A 97 -28.93 -0.51 13.76
C ALA A 97 -27.56 -1.23 13.79
N GLY A 98 -27.50 -2.51 13.43
CA GLY A 98 -26.28 -3.32 13.34
C GLY A 98 -26.06 -4.27 14.50
N ALA A 99 -27.10 -4.58 15.30
CA ALA A 99 -27.02 -5.68 16.25
C ALA A 99 -26.85 -7.02 15.51
N SER A 100 -25.97 -7.87 16.03
CA SER A 100 -25.69 -9.21 15.52
C SER A 100 -26.78 -10.22 15.85
N ASP A 101 -27.47 -10.03 16.98
CA ASP A 101 -28.58 -10.89 17.41
C ASP A 101 -29.49 -10.14 18.40
N TYR A 102 -30.68 -10.70 18.64
CA TYR A 102 -31.70 -10.16 19.53
C TYR A 102 -32.38 -11.27 20.33
N LEU A 103 -32.32 -11.18 21.66
CA LEU A 103 -32.88 -12.17 22.59
C LEU A 103 -33.93 -11.53 23.50
N LEU A 104 -35.05 -12.24 23.70
CA LEU A 104 -36.11 -11.82 24.61
C LEU A 104 -35.90 -12.45 25.99
N LYS A 105 -35.98 -11.63 27.06
CA LYS A 105 -36.03 -12.12 28.44
C LYS A 105 -37.45 -12.68 28.73
N PRO A 106 -37.59 -13.80 29.47
CA PRO A 106 -36.53 -14.57 30.09
C PRO A 106 -35.74 -15.40 29.07
N VAL A 107 -34.41 -15.23 29.07
CA VAL A 107 -33.51 -15.95 28.16
C VAL A 107 -32.92 -17.16 28.87
N GLY A 108 -33.00 -18.33 28.24
CA GLY A 108 -32.35 -19.53 28.78
C GLY A 108 -30.83 -19.44 28.66
N ILE A 109 -30.09 -19.91 29.66
CA ILE A 109 -28.61 -19.96 29.63
C ILE A 109 -28.07 -20.63 28.35
N PRO A 110 -28.64 -21.75 27.84
CA PRO A 110 -28.19 -22.34 26.58
C PRO A 110 -28.34 -21.40 25.36
N GLN A 111 -29.41 -20.60 25.33
CA GLN A 111 -29.67 -19.66 24.23
C GLN A 111 -28.70 -18.47 24.28
N LEU A 112 -28.49 -17.89 25.47
CA LEU A 112 -27.52 -16.82 25.68
C LEU A 112 -26.11 -17.27 25.27
N ARG A 113 -25.71 -18.47 25.69
CA ARG A 113 -24.44 -19.08 25.32
C ARG A 113 -24.30 -19.23 23.80
N ALA A 114 -25.32 -19.76 23.12
CA ALA A 114 -25.29 -19.94 21.68
C ALA A 114 -25.11 -18.61 20.94
N ALA A 115 -25.80 -17.55 21.37
CA ALA A 115 -25.67 -16.22 20.78
C ALA A 115 -24.26 -15.64 20.97
N VAL A 116 -23.69 -15.72 22.18
CA VAL A 116 -22.31 -15.26 22.47
C VAL A 116 -21.28 -16.03 21.64
N PHE A 117 -21.37 -17.36 21.58
CA PHE A 117 -20.43 -18.15 20.78
C PHE A 117 -20.52 -17.84 19.29
N LYS A 118 -21.73 -17.64 18.76
CA LYS A 118 -21.95 -17.25 17.36
C LYS A 118 -21.31 -15.89 17.08
N ALA A 119 -21.57 -14.89 17.94
CA ALA A 119 -21.01 -13.55 17.82
C ALA A 119 -19.46 -13.57 17.82
N ILE A 120 -18.82 -14.29 18.76
CA ILE A 120 -17.35 -14.42 18.81
C ILE A 120 -16.80 -15.06 17.54
N LYS A 121 -17.47 -16.11 17.03
CA LYS A 121 -17.03 -16.81 15.82
C LYS A 121 -17.12 -15.90 14.59
N GLU A 122 -18.19 -15.13 14.46
CA GLU A 122 -18.36 -14.16 13.37
C GLU A 122 -17.30 -13.06 13.42
N ARG A 123 -17.02 -12.51 14.61
CA ARG A 123 -15.91 -11.57 14.81
C ARG A 123 -14.56 -12.17 14.39
N SER A 124 -14.27 -13.39 14.82
CA SER A 124 -13.01 -14.07 14.49
C SER A 124 -12.82 -14.21 12.98
N LYS A 125 -13.89 -14.56 12.25
CA LYS A 125 -13.89 -14.65 10.80
C LYS A 125 -13.69 -13.28 10.13
N ASN A 126 -14.35 -12.24 10.61
CA ASN A 126 -14.23 -10.89 10.06
C ASN A 126 -12.82 -10.31 10.29
N VAL A 127 -12.24 -10.52 11.48
CA VAL A 127 -10.86 -10.13 11.78
C VAL A 127 -9.86 -10.88 10.90
N GLU A 128 -10.08 -12.17 10.63
CA GLU A 128 -9.23 -12.95 9.73
C GLU A 128 -9.31 -12.45 8.27
N LEU A 129 -10.52 -12.12 7.80
CA LEU A 129 -10.73 -11.55 6.47
C LEU A 129 -10.05 -10.18 6.33
N GLU A 130 -10.19 -9.29 7.32
CA GLU A 130 -9.48 -8.01 7.32
C GLU A 130 -7.97 -8.16 7.30
N LYS A 131 -7.42 -9.13 8.06
CA LYS A 131 -5.98 -9.43 8.05
C LYS A 131 -5.53 -9.90 6.67
N LYS A 132 -6.29 -10.80 6.04
CA LYS A 132 -6.02 -11.27 4.67
C LYS A 132 -6.10 -10.14 3.65
N ASP A 133 -7.09 -9.25 3.76
CA ASP A 133 -7.21 -8.09 2.87
C ASP A 133 -6.05 -7.11 3.01
N ARG A 134 -5.59 -6.85 4.25
CA ARG A 134 -4.39 -6.04 4.50
C ARG A 134 -3.14 -6.69 3.92
N GLU A 135 -2.99 -7.99 4.07
CA GLU A 135 -1.87 -8.75 3.52
C GLU A 135 -1.87 -8.73 1.98
N ILE A 136 -3.03 -8.93 1.34
CA ILE A 136 -3.20 -8.82 -0.11
C ILE A 136 -2.85 -7.41 -0.61
N ARG A 137 -3.30 -6.36 0.10
CA ARG A 137 -2.95 -4.96 -0.26
C ARG A 137 -1.46 -4.72 -0.16
N ARG A 138 -0.83 -5.16 0.94
CA ARG A 138 0.62 -5.04 1.12
C ARG A 138 1.39 -5.79 0.03
N LEU A 139 1.00 -7.02 -0.29
CA LEU A 139 1.62 -7.81 -1.36
C LEU A 139 1.45 -7.14 -2.74
N ARG A 140 0.29 -6.52 -3.00
CA ARG A 140 0.04 -5.75 -4.23
C ARG A 140 0.90 -4.48 -4.30
N GLU A 141 1.11 -3.79 -3.18
CA GLU A 141 1.98 -2.60 -3.10
C GLU A 141 3.45 -2.96 -3.25
N GLU A 142 3.91 -4.04 -2.61
CA GLU A 142 5.26 -4.58 -2.78
C GLU A 142 5.50 -5.03 -4.23
N LYS A 143 4.49 -5.64 -4.88
CA LYS A 143 4.54 -5.98 -6.32
C LYS A 143 4.61 -4.73 -7.19
N LYS A 144 3.75 -3.72 -6.95
CA LYS A 144 3.80 -2.43 -7.67
C LYS A 144 5.16 -1.72 -7.55
N ARG A 145 5.81 -1.84 -6.39
CA ARG A 145 7.13 -1.24 -6.14
C ARG A 145 8.25 -2.01 -6.83
N LYS A 146 8.13 -3.33 -6.98
CA LYS A 146 9.09 -4.18 -7.70
C LYS A 146 8.93 -4.14 -9.22
N ASP A 147 7.75 -3.80 -9.72
CA ASP A 147 7.48 -3.92 -11.15
C ASP A 147 8.02 -2.74 -11.99
N GLY A 148 8.43 -1.58 -11.44
CA GLY A 148 9.03 -0.44 -12.20
C GLY A 148 8.14 0.21 -13.27
N VAL A 149 7.04 -0.44 -13.66
CA VAL A 149 6.03 -0.01 -14.64
C VAL A 149 4.93 0.81 -13.97
N GLY A 150 4.93 0.97 -12.65
CA GLY A 150 3.84 1.61 -11.90
C GLY A 150 3.49 3.05 -12.32
N ARG A 151 4.34 3.70 -13.12
CA ARG A 151 4.11 5.04 -13.69
C ARG A 151 3.45 5.02 -15.07
N ILE A 152 3.45 3.87 -15.76
CA ILE A 152 2.83 3.69 -17.07
C ILE A 152 1.37 3.28 -16.84
N ILE A 153 0.43 4.15 -17.20
CA ILE A 153 -1.01 3.91 -17.07
C ILE A 153 -1.58 3.55 -18.44
N GLY A 154 -2.22 2.39 -18.55
CA GLY A 154 -2.93 1.96 -19.75
C GLY A 154 -3.27 0.47 -19.72
N ASP A 155 -4.46 0.10 -20.16
CA ASP A 155 -5.03 -1.25 -20.13
C ASP A 155 -5.28 -1.84 -21.53
N SER A 156 -4.85 -1.14 -22.59
CA SER A 156 -4.96 -1.66 -23.95
C SER A 156 -3.97 -2.81 -24.19
N ARG A 157 -4.35 -3.75 -25.07
CA ARG A 157 -3.50 -4.88 -25.46
C ARG A 157 -2.10 -4.45 -25.93
N LYS A 158 -1.98 -3.33 -26.67
CA LYS A 158 -0.67 -2.81 -27.11
C LYS A 158 0.21 -2.36 -25.94
N MET A 159 -0.40 -1.81 -24.90
CA MET A 159 0.32 -1.43 -23.68
C MET A 159 0.78 -2.66 -22.91
N GLU A 160 -0.05 -3.69 -22.78
CA GLU A 160 0.34 -4.97 -22.18
C GLU A 160 1.52 -5.61 -22.93
N GLU A 161 1.46 -5.65 -24.27
CA GLU A 161 2.55 -6.16 -25.11
C GLU A 161 3.85 -5.34 -24.95
N MET A 162 3.74 -4.00 -24.84
CA MET A 162 4.89 -3.13 -24.56
C MET A 162 5.50 -3.42 -23.17
N VAL A 163 4.66 -3.56 -22.15
CA VAL A 163 5.09 -3.89 -20.79
C VAL A 163 5.81 -5.24 -20.72
N GLN A 164 5.31 -6.24 -21.44
CA GLN A 164 6.01 -7.53 -21.55
C GLN A 164 7.39 -7.38 -22.21
N LYS A 165 7.51 -6.57 -23.27
CA LYS A 165 8.80 -6.29 -23.90
C LYS A 165 9.77 -5.57 -22.95
N ILE A 166 9.28 -4.61 -22.17
CA ILE A 166 10.09 -3.93 -21.14
C ILE A 166 10.68 -4.96 -20.18
N HIS A 167 9.87 -5.90 -19.70
CA HIS A 167 10.31 -6.92 -18.73
C HIS A 167 11.45 -7.80 -19.28
N VAL A 168 11.33 -8.20 -20.56
CA VAL A 168 12.36 -9.01 -21.24
C VAL A 168 13.64 -8.21 -21.45
N VAL A 169 13.53 -7.00 -21.99
CA VAL A 169 14.69 -6.18 -22.35
C VAL A 169 15.42 -5.63 -21.12
N ALA A 170 14.70 -5.35 -20.03
CA ALA A 170 15.26 -4.84 -18.78
C ALA A 170 16.34 -5.76 -18.18
N GLN A 171 16.20 -7.08 -18.35
CA GLN A 171 17.17 -8.08 -17.89
C GLN A 171 18.45 -8.16 -18.75
N THR A 172 18.49 -7.46 -19.89
CA THR A 172 19.62 -7.48 -20.81
C THR A 172 20.54 -6.28 -20.62
N ARG A 173 21.79 -6.41 -21.08
CA ARG A 173 22.77 -5.31 -21.18
C ARG A 173 22.73 -4.60 -22.55
N MET A 174 21.76 -4.91 -23.40
CA MET A 174 21.67 -4.34 -24.74
C MET A 174 21.16 -2.90 -24.67
N ASN A 175 21.62 -2.08 -25.62
CA ASN A 175 21.06 -0.75 -25.83
C ASN A 175 19.64 -0.87 -26.38
N VAL A 176 18.76 0.05 -25.98
CA VAL A 176 17.34 0.00 -26.34
C VAL A 176 16.96 1.27 -27.09
N LEU A 177 16.44 1.10 -28.31
CA LEU A 177 15.84 2.19 -29.07
C LEU A 177 14.33 2.26 -28.77
N ILE A 178 13.87 3.39 -28.23
CA ILE A 178 12.46 3.64 -27.93
C ILE A 178 11.92 4.63 -28.95
N MET A 179 10.93 4.21 -29.73
CA MET A 179 10.30 5.04 -30.77
C MET A 179 8.86 5.35 -30.42
N GLY A 180 8.44 6.57 -30.75
CA GLY A 180 7.08 7.06 -30.51
C GLY A 180 7.00 8.56 -30.73
N GLU A 181 5.80 9.05 -31.04
CA GLU A 181 5.54 10.48 -31.21
C GLU A 181 5.88 11.28 -29.95
N SER A 182 5.98 12.60 -30.08
CA SER A 182 6.22 13.48 -28.93
C SER A 182 5.07 13.35 -27.91
N GLY A 183 5.39 13.36 -26.62
CA GLY A 183 4.41 13.22 -25.54
C GLY A 183 3.86 11.81 -25.29
N THR A 184 4.32 10.77 -26.00
CA THR A 184 3.85 9.37 -25.81
C THR A 184 4.44 8.65 -24.60
N GLY A 185 5.24 9.32 -23.78
CA GLY A 185 5.81 8.76 -22.54
C GLY A 185 7.06 7.90 -22.74
N LYS A 186 7.89 8.17 -23.76
CA LYS A 186 9.14 7.44 -24.02
C LYS A 186 10.09 7.40 -22.81
N GLU A 187 10.23 8.51 -22.07
CA GLU A 187 11.03 8.54 -20.84
C GLU A 187 10.47 7.61 -19.76
N LEU A 188 9.14 7.47 -19.64
CA LEU A 188 8.53 6.52 -18.69
C LEU A 188 8.89 5.08 -19.04
N VAL A 189 8.95 4.75 -20.35
CA VAL A 189 9.40 3.44 -20.82
C VAL A 189 10.88 3.23 -20.48
N ALA A 190 11.75 4.20 -20.75
CA ALA A 190 13.18 4.11 -20.43
C ALA A 190 13.42 3.90 -18.93
N ARG A 191 12.70 4.66 -18.10
CA ARG A 191 12.76 4.52 -16.64
C ARG A 191 12.26 3.16 -16.18
N ALA A 192 11.15 2.67 -16.74
CA ALA A 192 10.65 1.33 -16.42
C ALA A 192 11.66 0.22 -16.77
N ILE A 193 12.39 0.36 -17.87
CA ILE A 193 13.49 -0.56 -18.25
C ILE A 193 14.65 -0.50 -17.25
N HIS A 194 14.97 0.68 -16.73
CA HIS A 194 15.98 0.85 -15.67
C HIS A 194 15.54 0.23 -14.35
N ASP A 195 14.36 0.60 -13.86
CA ASP A 195 13.80 0.17 -12.57
C ASP A 195 13.64 -1.38 -12.47
N GLN A 196 13.52 -2.06 -13.61
CA GLN A 196 13.42 -3.53 -13.68
C GLN A 196 14.74 -4.23 -14.01
N SER A 197 15.81 -3.48 -14.28
CA SER A 197 17.10 -4.07 -14.65
C SER A 197 17.93 -4.50 -13.44
N PRO A 198 18.98 -5.30 -13.64
CA PRO A 198 19.96 -5.57 -12.58
C PRO A 198 20.70 -4.33 -12.05
N ARG A 199 20.51 -3.15 -12.67
CA ARG A 199 21.12 -1.86 -12.31
C ARG A 199 20.10 -0.88 -11.70
N TRP A 200 18.97 -1.37 -11.20
CA TRP A 200 17.87 -0.55 -10.67
C TRP A 200 18.25 0.36 -9.49
N ASP A 201 19.31 0.00 -8.77
CA ASP A 201 19.86 0.74 -7.63
C ASP A 201 21.00 1.69 -8.04
N MET A 202 21.37 1.70 -9.33
CA MET A 202 22.39 2.57 -9.90
C MET A 202 21.77 3.85 -10.50
N SER A 203 22.60 4.76 -10.99
CA SER A 203 22.13 6.02 -11.57
C SER A 203 21.32 5.81 -12.85
N PHE A 204 20.17 6.48 -12.94
CA PHE A 204 19.44 6.71 -14.19
C PHE A 204 19.56 8.18 -14.57
N LEU A 205 20.26 8.47 -15.67
CA LEU A 205 20.53 9.84 -16.11
C LEU A 205 19.80 10.12 -17.43
N PRO A 206 18.67 10.85 -17.42
CA PRO A 206 17.99 11.28 -18.64
C PRO A 206 18.61 12.57 -19.19
N VAL A 207 18.83 12.62 -20.50
CA VAL A 207 19.41 13.76 -21.23
C VAL A 207 18.56 14.04 -22.46
N ASN A 208 18.00 15.24 -22.56
CA ASN A 208 17.33 15.68 -23.77
C ASN A 208 18.36 16.37 -24.68
N CYS A 209 18.64 15.74 -25.82
CA CYS A 209 19.69 16.18 -26.74
C CYS A 209 19.32 17.45 -27.50
N ALA A 210 18.03 17.71 -27.71
CA ALA A 210 17.54 18.91 -28.39
C ALA A 210 17.54 20.16 -27.49
N ALA A 211 17.52 19.96 -26.16
CA ALA A 211 17.50 21.05 -25.19
C ALA A 211 18.89 21.68 -24.94
N ILE A 212 19.97 21.01 -25.36
CA ILE A 212 21.35 21.44 -25.11
C ILE A 212 22.00 21.88 -26.43
N PRO A 213 22.62 23.08 -26.50
CA PRO A 213 23.36 23.51 -27.67
C PRO A 213 24.45 22.50 -28.06
N GLU A 214 24.65 22.25 -29.35
CA GLU A 214 25.52 21.18 -29.88
C GLU A 214 26.92 21.15 -29.25
N GLY A 215 27.62 22.30 -29.20
CA GLY A 215 28.96 22.37 -28.62
C GLY A 215 29.01 22.12 -27.12
N LEU A 216 27.91 22.34 -26.39
CA LEU A 216 27.79 22.00 -24.98
C LEU A 216 27.40 20.54 -24.80
N LEU A 217 26.56 19.98 -25.68
CA LEU A 217 26.15 18.58 -25.59
C LEU A 217 27.35 17.63 -25.67
N GLU A 218 28.34 17.94 -26.52
CA GLU A 218 29.57 17.15 -26.60
C GLU A 218 30.33 17.12 -25.26
N THR A 219 30.52 18.30 -24.66
CA THR A 219 31.28 18.43 -23.40
C THR A 219 30.51 17.92 -22.19
N GLU A 220 29.17 17.98 -22.22
CA GLU A 220 28.32 17.37 -21.20
C GLU A 220 28.32 15.85 -21.33
N LEU A 221 28.24 15.27 -22.53
CA LEU A 221 28.23 13.80 -22.71
C LEU A 221 29.59 13.17 -22.38
N PHE A 222 30.68 13.75 -22.91
CA PHE A 222 32.01 13.15 -22.88
C PHE A 222 32.98 13.82 -21.92
N GLY A 223 32.61 14.90 -21.24
CA GLY A 223 33.51 15.64 -20.36
C GLY A 223 34.53 16.50 -21.12
N HIS A 224 35.30 17.29 -20.39
CA HIS A 224 36.35 18.13 -20.96
C HIS A 224 37.52 18.35 -20.01
N GLU A 225 38.69 18.54 -20.60
CA GLU A 225 39.89 18.96 -19.90
C GLU A 225 39.96 20.46 -19.69
N LYS A 226 40.75 20.88 -18.71
CA LYS A 226 41.04 22.31 -18.48
C LYS A 226 41.70 22.89 -19.74
N GLY A 227 41.13 23.98 -20.26
CA GLY A 227 41.63 24.66 -21.45
C GLY A 227 41.20 24.06 -22.80
N ALA A 228 40.28 23.09 -22.81
CA ALA A 228 39.79 22.46 -24.04
C ALA A 228 39.09 23.44 -25.01
N PHE A 229 38.45 24.49 -24.48
CA PHE A 229 37.81 25.55 -25.26
C PHE A 229 37.80 26.87 -24.47
N THR A 230 37.42 27.96 -25.12
CA THR A 230 37.32 29.28 -24.51
C THR A 230 36.28 29.27 -23.39
N GLY A 231 36.73 29.34 -22.13
CA GLY A 231 35.86 29.25 -20.94
C GLY A 231 36.00 27.95 -20.13
N ALA A 232 36.78 26.97 -20.60
CA ALA A 232 37.09 25.74 -19.86
C ALA A 232 38.11 25.99 -18.73
N VAL A 233 37.68 26.65 -17.65
CA VAL A 233 38.56 27.04 -16.53
C VAL A 233 39.00 25.83 -15.69
N THR A 234 38.16 24.81 -15.61
CA THR A 234 38.38 23.56 -14.86
C THR A 234 38.03 22.36 -15.74
N ALA A 235 38.62 21.20 -15.44
CA ALA A 235 38.17 19.94 -16.05
C ALA A 235 36.83 19.50 -15.44
N ARG A 236 36.02 18.76 -16.20
CA ARG A 236 34.72 18.25 -15.77
C ARG A 236 34.43 16.89 -16.41
N GLN A 237 33.95 15.95 -15.60
CA GLN A 237 33.54 14.63 -16.05
C GLN A 237 32.29 14.70 -16.93
N GLY A 238 32.21 13.80 -17.90
CA GLY A 238 31.05 13.64 -18.76
C GLY A 238 29.91 12.84 -18.12
N MET A 239 28.71 12.99 -18.66
CA MET A 239 27.52 12.23 -18.28
C MET A 239 27.72 10.72 -18.43
N MET A 240 28.51 10.27 -19.41
CA MET A 240 28.84 8.85 -19.56
C MET A 240 29.69 8.31 -18.39
N GLU A 241 30.59 9.11 -17.83
CA GLU A 241 31.34 8.72 -16.63
C GLU A 241 30.46 8.78 -15.38
N ILE A 242 29.64 9.83 -15.26
CA ILE A 242 28.72 9.98 -14.12
C ILE A 242 27.70 8.83 -14.09
N ALA A 243 27.30 8.33 -15.25
CA ALA A 243 26.37 7.21 -15.39
C ALA A 243 27.04 5.84 -15.35
N ASP A 244 28.35 5.76 -15.05
CA ASP A 244 29.07 4.49 -14.96
C ASP A 244 28.39 3.50 -14.01
N GLY A 245 28.25 2.25 -14.43
CA GLY A 245 27.46 1.24 -13.72
C GLY A 245 25.94 1.39 -13.84
N GLY A 246 25.43 2.52 -14.32
CA GLY A 246 24.01 2.86 -14.42
C GLY A 246 23.39 2.76 -15.82
N THR A 247 22.47 3.69 -16.11
CA THR A 247 21.77 3.82 -17.40
C THR A 247 21.75 5.28 -17.84
N LEU A 248 22.13 5.54 -19.08
CA LEU A 248 22.07 6.86 -19.71
C LEU A 248 20.94 6.86 -20.75
N PHE A 249 19.91 7.66 -20.54
CA PHE A 249 18.80 7.79 -21.48
C PHE A 249 18.97 9.05 -22.32
N LEU A 250 19.18 8.86 -23.62
CA LEU A 250 19.32 9.94 -24.60
C LEU A 250 17.97 10.16 -25.31
N ASP A 251 17.23 11.17 -24.87
CA ASP A 251 15.99 11.58 -25.55
C ASP A 251 16.31 12.48 -26.74
N GLU A 252 15.48 12.37 -27.78
CA GLU A 252 15.65 13.11 -29.04
C GLU A 252 17.04 12.94 -29.68
N VAL A 253 17.60 11.73 -29.62
CA VAL A 253 18.93 11.39 -30.19
C VAL A 253 19.07 11.70 -31.69
N GLY A 254 17.95 11.81 -32.42
CA GLY A 254 17.92 12.23 -33.83
C GLY A 254 18.38 13.67 -34.07
N GLU A 255 18.33 14.53 -33.05
CA GLU A 255 18.76 15.93 -33.12
C GLU A 255 20.29 16.10 -32.94
N MET A 256 21.01 15.02 -32.65
CA MET A 256 22.47 15.05 -32.58
C MET A 256 23.09 15.27 -33.96
N SER A 257 24.17 16.05 -34.04
CA SER A 257 24.94 16.18 -35.28
C SER A 257 25.66 14.88 -35.65
N LEU A 258 25.94 14.70 -36.95
CA LEU A 258 26.64 13.52 -37.45
C LEU A 258 28.01 13.32 -36.78
N ALA A 259 28.73 14.40 -36.49
CA ALA A 259 30.02 14.34 -35.81
C ALA A 259 29.89 13.76 -34.39
N LEU A 260 28.86 14.18 -33.66
CA LEU A 260 28.59 13.68 -32.31
C LEU A 260 28.10 12.23 -32.33
N GLN A 261 27.27 11.85 -33.30
CA GLN A 261 26.82 10.47 -33.49
C GLN A 261 27.99 9.51 -33.71
N VAL A 262 29.00 9.90 -34.49
CA VAL A 262 30.21 9.10 -34.70
C VAL A 262 30.99 8.88 -33.40
N LYS A 263 31.08 9.90 -32.53
CA LYS A 263 31.73 9.77 -31.21
C LYS A 263 30.93 8.88 -30.27
N LEU A 264 29.60 9.08 -30.22
CA LEU A 264 28.71 8.26 -29.42
C LEU A 264 28.77 6.78 -29.84
N LEU A 265 28.80 6.50 -31.15
CA LEU A 265 28.94 5.14 -31.67
C LEU A 265 30.22 4.47 -31.15
N ARG A 266 31.37 5.16 -31.25
CA ARG A 266 32.63 4.64 -30.71
C ARG A 266 32.55 4.39 -29.21
N ALA A 267 31.96 5.32 -28.46
CA ALA A 267 31.82 5.18 -27.02
C ALA A 267 30.93 3.99 -26.62
N ILE A 268 29.86 3.75 -27.38
CA ILE A 268 28.97 2.60 -27.19
C ILE A 268 29.68 1.28 -27.51
N GLU A 269 30.40 1.21 -28.63
CA GLU A 269 31.07 -0.01 -29.10
C GLU A 269 32.28 -0.38 -28.24
N GLN A 270 33.10 0.61 -27.89
CA GLN A 270 34.35 0.41 -27.16
C GLN A 270 34.16 0.47 -25.65
N LYS A 271 33.03 0.98 -25.16
CA LYS A 271 32.79 1.25 -23.73
C LYS A 271 33.87 2.14 -23.13
N GLU A 272 34.30 3.11 -23.94
CA GLU A 272 35.43 4.01 -23.67
C GLU A 272 35.09 5.43 -24.12
N VAL A 273 35.45 6.43 -23.31
CA VAL A 273 35.28 7.86 -23.63
C VAL A 273 36.62 8.59 -23.52
N ILE A 274 36.74 9.70 -24.24
CA ILE A 274 37.90 10.59 -24.17
C ILE A 274 37.33 12.00 -23.97
N HIS A 275 37.80 12.69 -22.92
CA HIS A 275 37.43 14.08 -22.68
C HIS A 275 37.74 14.97 -23.89
N VAL A 276 36.91 15.98 -24.12
CA VAL A 276 37.20 17.01 -25.12
C VAL A 276 38.51 17.73 -24.73
N GLY A 277 39.45 17.82 -25.68
CA GLY A 277 40.78 18.37 -25.45
C GLY A 277 41.76 17.42 -24.73
N GLY A 278 41.32 16.21 -24.37
CA GLY A 278 42.12 15.18 -23.73
C GLY A 278 42.62 14.10 -24.69
N SER A 279 43.42 13.18 -24.16
CA SER A 279 43.90 11.98 -24.86
C SER A 279 43.83 10.71 -24.00
N GLU A 280 43.41 10.84 -22.75
CA GLU A 280 43.23 9.73 -21.84
C GLU A 280 41.94 8.97 -22.18
N VAL A 281 42.04 7.65 -22.21
CA VAL A 281 40.92 6.75 -22.47
C VAL A 281 40.32 6.33 -21.14
N ILE A 282 39.04 6.61 -20.96
CA ILE A 282 38.29 6.34 -19.72
C ILE A 282 37.29 5.23 -20.02
N ARG A 283 37.37 4.11 -19.30
CA ARG A 283 36.41 3.00 -19.44
C ARG A 283 35.14 3.27 -18.66
N VAL A 284 34.01 2.97 -19.28
CA VAL A 284 32.67 3.19 -18.71
C VAL A 284 31.74 2.02 -19.04
N ASP A 285 31.03 1.53 -18.03
CA ASP A 285 30.01 0.49 -18.14
C ASP A 285 28.61 1.10 -18.03
N VAL A 286 28.19 1.77 -19.11
CA VAL A 286 26.87 2.40 -19.23
C VAL A 286 25.99 1.57 -20.16
N ARG A 287 24.70 1.40 -19.79
CA ARG A 287 23.65 0.97 -20.72
C ARG A 287 22.93 2.17 -21.33
#